data_AF-A0A534SYP9-F1
#
_entry.id   AF-A0A534SYP9-F1
#
_cell.length_a   1.000
_cell.length_b   1.000
_cell.length_c   1.000
_cell.angle_alpha   90.00
_cell.angle_beta   90.00
_cell.angle_gamma   90.00
#
_symmetry.space_group_name_H-M   'P 1'
#
loop_
_entity.id
_entity.type
_entity.pdbx_description
1 polymer ?
#
loop_
_entity_poly.entity_id
_entity_poly.type
_entity_poly.pdbx_seq_one_letter_code
_entity_poly.pdbx_strand_id
1 'polypeptide(L)'
;MAEARNLTNGESKMMLGFIVRRCAADIGHTPSPAEFATWANGRVRNGKHLCLFGKEISPAIAKVMFSQPGRLVTVSAEGLARIWRGNGR
;
A
#
# COMPACT_ATOMS: atom_id res chain seq x y z
N MET A 1 16.95 -11.42 -27.28
CA MET A 1 16.32 -10.14 -26.92
C MET A 1 15.24 -10.41 -25.89
N ALA A 2 15.62 -10.54 -24.62
CA ALA A 2 14.64 -10.57 -23.53
C ALA A 2 14.46 -9.13 -23.08
N GLU A 3 13.24 -8.60 -22.99
CA GLU A 3 12.92 -7.63 -21.94
C GLU A 3 11.43 -7.27 -21.83
N ALA A 4 11.03 -7.17 -20.57
CA ALA A 4 9.87 -6.45 -20.05
C ALA A 4 8.47 -6.95 -20.45
N ARG A 5 8.07 -8.01 -19.75
CA ARG A 5 6.70 -8.50 -19.57
C ARG A 5 5.74 -7.31 -19.34
N ASN A 6 4.70 -7.27 -20.17
CA ASN A 6 3.50 -6.44 -20.05
C ASN A 6 2.84 -6.62 -18.66
N LEU A 7 3.28 -5.89 -17.63
CA LEU A 7 2.62 -5.80 -16.31
C LEU A 7 1.59 -4.66 -16.27
N THR A 8 1.10 -4.25 -17.44
CA THR A 8 0.07 -3.25 -17.67
C THR A 8 -1.32 -3.85 -17.45
N ASN A 9 -1.62 -4.27 -16.22
CA ASN A 9 -3.02 -4.39 -15.77
C ASN A 9 -3.16 -4.18 -14.24
N GLY A 10 -2.62 -3.05 -13.76
CA GLY A 10 -3.29 -2.06 -12.91
C GLY A 10 -3.77 -2.37 -11.49
N GLU A 11 -4.07 -3.60 -11.12
CA GLU A 11 -4.81 -3.89 -9.87
C GLU A 11 -4.29 -5.20 -9.24
N SER A 12 -3.32 -5.10 -8.33
CA SER A 12 -2.88 -6.27 -7.57
C SER A 12 -3.77 -6.42 -6.34
N LYS A 13 -4.41 -7.57 -6.18
CA LYS A 13 -5.16 -7.89 -4.95
C LYS A 13 -4.18 -8.27 -3.85
N MET A 14 -4.25 -7.58 -2.73
CA MET A 14 -3.46 -7.86 -1.54
C MET A 14 -4.35 -7.90 -0.30
N MET A 15 -4.02 -8.79 0.63
CA MET A 15 -4.75 -8.92 1.88
C MET A 15 -4.39 -7.77 2.82
N LEU A 16 -5.40 -7.14 3.43
CA LEU A 16 -5.23 -5.97 4.30
C LEU A 16 -4.21 -6.18 5.41
N GLY A 17 -4.24 -7.35 6.07
CA GLY A 17 -3.30 -7.68 7.13
C GLY A 17 -1.83 -7.68 6.68
N PHE A 18 -1.53 -7.94 5.41
CA PHE A 18 -0.17 -7.79 4.88
C PHE A 18 0.22 -6.33 4.70
N ILE A 19 -0.70 -5.50 4.23
CA ILE A 19 -0.48 -4.06 4.04
C ILE A 19 -0.26 -3.38 5.39
N VAL A 20 -1.07 -3.72 6.40
CA VAL A 20 -0.93 -3.20 7.77
C VAL A 20 0.40 -3.60 8.39
N ARG A 21 0.81 -4.88 8.24
CA ARG A 21 2.12 -5.36 8.71
C ARG A 21 3.27 -4.63 8.02
N ARG A 22 3.15 -4.35 6.72
CA ARG A 22 4.16 -3.55 6.03
C ARG A 22 4.22 -2.13 6.55
N CYS A 23 3.07 -1.49 6.75
CA CYS A 23 3.01 -0.15 7.34
C CYS A 23 3.73 -0.12 8.69
N ALA A 24 3.45 -1.10 9.55
CA ALA A 24 4.12 -1.24 10.84
C ALA A 24 5.65 -1.37 10.71
N ALA A 25 6.12 -2.14 9.72
CA ALA A 25 7.55 -2.28 9.45
C ALA A 25 8.20 -0.99 8.91
N ASP A 26 7.49 -0.23 8.08
CA ASP A 26 7.97 1.05 7.53
C ASP A 26 8.06 2.14 8.63
N ILE A 27 7.11 2.18 9.58
CA ILE A 27 7.06 3.21 10.64
C ILE A 27 7.72 2.77 11.97
N GLY A 28 8.02 1.48 12.13
CA GLY A 28 8.72 0.93 13.31
C GLY A 28 7.83 0.57 14.50
N HIS A 29 6.51 0.69 14.40
CA HIS A 29 5.56 0.31 15.45
C HIS A 29 4.18 -0.04 14.88
N THR A 30 3.28 -0.56 15.71
CA THR A 30 1.89 -0.82 15.30
C THR A 30 1.20 0.50 14.91
N PRO A 31 0.70 0.65 13.66
CA PRO A 31 0.09 1.90 13.20
C PRO A 31 -1.28 2.14 13.83
N SER A 32 -1.56 3.38 14.20
CA SER A 32 -2.93 3.85 14.40
C SER A 32 -3.66 4.00 13.05
N PRO A 33 -5.01 4.07 13.02
CA PRO A 33 -5.75 4.28 11.78
C PRO A 33 -5.38 5.57 11.05
N ALA A 34 -5.02 6.62 11.79
CA ALA A 34 -4.57 7.89 11.21
C ALA A 34 -3.19 7.75 10.55
N GLU A 35 -2.25 7.09 11.22
CA GLU A 35 -0.92 6.84 10.66
C GLU A 35 -0.98 5.93 9.44
N PHE A 36 -1.83 4.89 9.48
CA PHE A 36 -2.05 4.04 8.31
C PHE A 36 -2.63 4.81 7.12
N ALA A 37 -3.62 5.68 7.36
CA ALA A 37 -4.17 6.54 6.32
C ALA A 37 -3.10 7.48 5.73
N THR A 38 -2.34 8.16 6.58
CA THR A 38 -1.22 9.03 6.15
C THR A 38 -0.17 8.25 5.36
N TRP A 39 0.21 7.06 5.83
CA TRP A 39 1.18 6.20 5.17
C TRP A 39 0.68 5.67 3.82
N ALA A 40 -0.62 5.38 3.70
CA ALA A 40 -1.26 4.92 2.48
C ALA A 40 -1.48 6.06 1.46
N ASN A 41 -1.74 7.29 1.93
CA ASN A 41 -2.04 8.46 1.09
C ASN A 41 -0.78 9.26 0.71
N GLY A 42 0.19 9.36 1.62
CA GLY A 42 1.30 10.31 1.56
C GLY A 42 2.53 9.87 0.77
N ARG A 43 2.42 8.91 -0.16
CA ARG A 43 3.59 8.42 -0.91
C ARG A 43 3.90 9.35 -2.09
N VAL A 44 4.94 10.18 -1.97
CA VAL A 44 5.43 11.04 -3.05
C VAL A 44 6.34 10.27 -4.01
N ARG A 45 6.11 10.39 -5.33
CA ARG A 45 7.01 9.94 -6.41
C ARG A 45 7.13 11.05 -7.44
N ASN A 46 8.34 11.52 -7.73
CA ASN A 46 8.60 12.53 -8.76
C ASN A 46 7.71 13.79 -8.65
N GLY A 47 7.42 14.22 -7.41
CA GLY A 47 6.53 15.36 -7.12
C GLY A 47 5.02 15.07 -7.17
N LYS A 48 4.58 13.85 -7.52
CA LYS A 48 3.17 13.45 -7.50
C LYS A 48 2.82 12.63 -6.25
N HIS A 49 1.71 12.99 -5.61
CA HIS A 49 1.12 12.24 -4.50
C HIS A 49 0.41 11.01 -5.05
N LEU A 50 0.83 9.81 -4.63
CA LEU A 50 0.24 8.55 -5.04
C LEU A 50 -0.36 7.84 -3.83
N CYS A 51 -1.65 7.53 -3.95
CA CYS A 51 -2.38 6.76 -2.94
C CYS A 51 -2.26 5.26 -3.23
N LEU A 52 -1.97 4.47 -2.20
CA LEU A 52 -1.82 3.01 -2.31
C LEU A 52 -3.07 2.32 -2.88
N PHE A 53 -4.26 2.80 -2.47
CA PHE A 53 -5.55 2.27 -2.90
C PHE A 53 -6.12 3.00 -4.12
N GLY A 54 -5.30 3.77 -4.85
CA GLY A 54 -5.73 4.59 -5.98
C GLY A 54 -6.51 5.85 -5.61
N LYS A 55 -6.96 5.95 -4.34
CA LYS A 55 -7.63 7.12 -3.76
C LYS A 55 -7.21 7.31 -2.32
N GLU A 56 -7.39 8.52 -1.81
CA GLU A 56 -7.18 8.81 -0.41
C GLU A 56 -8.16 8.02 0.47
N ILE A 57 -7.63 7.47 1.55
CA ILE A 57 -8.43 6.83 2.58
C ILE A 57 -8.45 7.69 3.84
N SER A 58 -9.61 7.78 4.47
CA SER A 58 -9.75 8.47 5.76
C SER A 58 -9.39 7.56 6.93
N PRO A 59 -9.04 8.09 8.11
CA PRO A 59 -8.80 7.30 9.32
C PRO A 59 -9.99 6.39 9.71
N ALA A 60 -11.22 6.82 9.42
CA ALA A 60 -12.42 5.99 9.63
C ALA A 60 -12.42 4.73 8.75
N ILE A 61 -12.00 4.84 7.49
CA ILE A 61 -11.88 3.71 6.57
C ILE A 61 -10.75 2.79 7.03
N ALA A 62 -9.60 3.36 7.42
CA ALA A 62 -8.48 2.61 7.98
C ALA A 62 -8.87 1.79 9.23
N LYS A 63 -9.72 2.36 10.10
CA LYS A 63 -10.23 1.65 11.28
C LYS A 63 -11.06 0.42 10.88
N VAL A 64 -11.93 0.54 9.87
CA VAL A 64 -12.70 -0.59 9.34
C VAL A 64 -11.77 -1.65 8.72
N MET A 65 -10.72 -1.20 8.03
CA MET A 65 -9.72 -2.09 7.40
C MET A 65 -8.98 -2.95 8.45
N PHE A 66 -8.68 -2.41 9.62
CA PHE A 66 -8.05 -3.16 10.71
C PHE A 66 -8.91 -4.29 11.25
N SER A 67 -10.24 -4.12 11.25
CA SER A 67 -11.18 -5.18 11.66
C SER A 67 -11.32 -6.31 10.62
N GLN A 68 -10.73 -6.15 9.43
CA GLN A 68 -10.88 -7.08 8.31
C GLN A 68 -9.51 -7.51 7.73
N PRO A 69 -8.58 -8.04 8.54
CA PRO A 69 -7.23 -8.34 8.08
C PRO A 69 -7.20 -9.35 6.91
N GLY A 70 -8.17 -10.27 6.83
CA GLY A 70 -8.28 -11.26 5.75
C GLY A 70 -8.87 -10.72 4.43
N ARG A 71 -9.37 -9.48 4.41
CA ARG A 71 -10.02 -8.93 3.21
C ARG A 71 -8.98 -8.59 2.15
N LEU A 72 -9.23 -9.09 0.93
CA LEU A 72 -8.48 -8.71 -0.25
C LEU A 72 -8.92 -7.31 -0.71
N VAL A 73 -7.94 -6.46 -0.97
CA VAL A 73 -8.13 -5.12 -1.51
C VAL A 73 -7.23 -4.91 -2.70
N THR A 74 -7.69 -4.10 -3.63
CA THR A 74 -6.87 -3.70 -4.76
C THR A 74 -5.87 -2.65 -4.32
N VAL A 75 -4.60 -2.87 -4.64
CA VAL A 75 -3.54 -1.87 -4.54
C VAL A 75 -3.02 -1.51 -5.92
N SER A 76 -2.69 -0.23 -6.10
CA SER A 76 -2.06 0.24 -7.33
C SER A 76 -0.70 -0.42 -7.51
N ALA A 77 -0.38 -0.83 -8.75
CA ALA A 77 0.91 -1.42 -9.11
C ALA A 77 2.09 -0.52 -8.69
N GLU A 78 1.92 0.81 -8.75
CA GLU A 78 2.93 1.77 -8.31
C GLU A 78 3.12 1.79 -6.79
N GLY A 79 2.01 1.68 -6.04
CA GLY A 79 2.03 1.59 -4.58
C GLY A 79 2.66 0.28 -4.09
N LEU A 80 2.36 -0.82 -4.80
CA LEU A 80 2.87 -2.15 -4.48
C LEU A 80 4.36 -2.31 -4.79
N ALA A 81 4.82 -1.85 -5.95
CA ALA A 81 6.23 -1.99 -6.37
C ALA A 81 7.21 -1.41 -5.32
N ARG A 82 6.81 -0.37 -4.59
CA ARG A 82 7.65 0.25 -3.53
C ARG A 82 7.56 -0.41 -2.16
N ILE A 83 6.46 -1.10 -1.82
CA ILE A 83 6.40 -1.93 -0.62
C ILE A 83 7.49 -3.00 -0.66
N TRP A 84 7.77 -3.53 -1.86
CA TRP A 84 8.67 -4.67 -2.04
C TRP A 84 10.06 -4.29 -2.57
N ARG A 85 10.24 -3.11 -3.20
CA ARG A 85 11.57 -2.62 -3.62
C ARG A 85 12.52 -2.30 -2.46
N GLY A 86 12.05 -2.25 -1.22
CA GLY A 86 12.87 -2.01 -0.03
C GLY A 86 13.56 -3.25 0.56
N ASN A 87 13.45 -4.44 -0.05
CA ASN A 87 14.01 -5.69 0.49
C ASN A 87 14.91 -6.44 -0.50
N GLY A 88 15.54 -5.73 -1.44
CA GLY A 88 16.56 -6.28 -2.33
C GLY A 88 17.95 -6.08 -1.75
N ARG A 89 18.55 -7.16 -1.26
CA ARG A 89 20.01 -7.36 -1.34
C ARG A 89 20.42 -7.44 -2.80
#